data_AF-A0A1Q7LIZ9-F1
#
_entry.id   AF-A0A1Q7LIZ9-F1
#
_cell.length_a   1.000
_cell.length_b   1.000
_cell.length_c   1.000
_cell.angle_alpha   90.00
_cell.angle_beta   90.00
_cell.angle_gamma   90.00
#
_symmetry.space_group_name_H-M   'P 1'
#
loop_
_entity.id
_entity.type
_entity.pdbx_description
1 polymer ?
#
loop_
_entity_poly.entity_id
_entity_poly.type
_entity_poly.pdbx_seq_one_letter_code
_entity_poly.pdbx_strand_id
1 'polypeptide(L)'
;MNLLRRHPIAIALVFLLLVTAFHPLPPLVDAITGSAPGDVDLDRPTMYVALAPLSNTLDALTFFSAARAAWAVVVWILVLAAWGALRAGTRRQRIVRALAGPLTLLVMGVATVFLPRPVPRLTTTDSGATIIDYHAHTQASHDGRPGWTLAKLAAWHERQGFEASYVTDHNIVYDGSLPLPPTSINLLPGVEWSVYGQHVVAIGPVEALPRDSFGGSTQRMVRIFAAIERQGAISIASLPEYWRNHRDDLGAFVIAGVDGFEIVNCAPKALSFPAAGRSEVLALAAGHDLLVVGASDNHGWGQVTCVWNLSHPGAQGFHTNRVFARSLAMVQGDWLPWTAPVTQPWFMFRSLSWSERASWLTWVVVILLYRAMPRRQGQGAGIGILARSLGRRSRPEPVADETPP
;
A
#
# COMPACT_ATOMS: atom_id res chain seq x y z
N MET A 1 -33.77 -22.55 13.07
CA MET A 1 -33.93 -21.09 13.28
C MET A 1 -32.81 -20.35 12.53
N ASN A 2 -33.17 -19.79 11.38
CA ASN A 2 -32.34 -19.52 10.19
C ASN A 2 -31.03 -18.74 10.46
N LEU A 3 -29.86 -19.41 10.38
CA LEU A 3 -28.52 -18.78 10.41
C LEU A 3 -28.43 -17.62 9.40
N LEU A 4 -29.09 -17.80 8.25
CA LEU A 4 -29.26 -16.81 7.19
C LEU A 4 -29.88 -15.50 7.66
N ARG A 5 -30.92 -15.55 8.51
CA ARG A 5 -31.59 -14.35 9.02
C ARG A 5 -30.82 -13.70 10.18
N ARG A 6 -30.02 -14.47 10.92
CA ARG A 6 -29.32 -14.00 12.12
C ARG A 6 -27.98 -13.33 11.82
N HIS A 7 -27.26 -13.77 10.79
CA HIS A 7 -25.91 -13.30 10.49
C HIS A 7 -25.67 -12.99 9.00
N PRO A 8 -26.50 -12.10 8.38
CA PRO A 8 -26.43 -11.84 6.94
C PRO A 8 -25.06 -11.33 6.47
N ILE A 9 -24.36 -10.52 7.29
CA ILE A 9 -23.02 -10.00 6.96
C ILE A 9 -21.99 -11.12 6.88
N ALA A 10 -22.01 -12.08 7.81
CA ALA A 10 -21.05 -13.19 7.81
C ALA A 10 -21.22 -14.07 6.57
N ILE A 11 -22.48 -14.32 6.17
CA ILE A 11 -22.79 -15.09 4.96
C ILE A 11 -22.39 -14.32 3.71
N ALA A 12 -22.65 -13.01 3.65
CA ALA A 12 -22.20 -12.17 2.55
C ALA A 12 -20.67 -12.21 2.42
N LEU A 13 -19.94 -12.17 3.54
CA LEU A 13 -18.47 -12.30 3.54
C LEU A 13 -18.01 -13.68 3.04
N VAL A 14 -18.61 -14.78 3.52
CA VAL A 14 -18.30 -16.13 3.01
C VAL A 14 -18.57 -16.22 1.51
N PHE A 15 -19.73 -15.72 1.06
CA PHE A 15 -20.08 -15.71 -0.36
C PHE A 15 -19.08 -14.91 -1.18
N LEU A 16 -18.70 -13.70 -0.74
CA LEU A 16 -17.68 -12.88 -1.42
C LEU A 16 -16.32 -13.59 -1.48
N LEU A 17 -15.89 -14.25 -0.40
CA LEU A 17 -14.64 -15.01 -0.37
C LEU A 17 -14.63 -16.17 -1.36
N LEU A 18 -15.76 -16.85 -1.53
CA LEU A 18 -15.91 -17.95 -2.47
C LEU A 18 -16.03 -17.46 -3.92
N VAL A 19 -16.87 -16.46 -4.18
CA VAL A 19 -17.08 -15.90 -5.53
C VAL A 19 -15.79 -15.32 -6.09
N THR A 20 -15.06 -14.55 -5.28
CA THR A 20 -13.80 -13.95 -5.73
C THR A 20 -12.67 -14.96 -5.91
N ALA A 21 -12.81 -16.19 -5.41
CA ALA A 21 -11.86 -17.27 -5.67
C ALA A 21 -11.99 -17.86 -7.08
N PHE A 22 -13.16 -17.73 -7.72
CA PHE A 22 -13.36 -18.16 -9.12
C PHE A 22 -12.74 -17.19 -10.14
N HIS A 23 -12.58 -15.92 -9.76
CA HIS A 23 -11.96 -14.89 -10.59
C HIS A 23 -10.86 -14.17 -9.80
N PRO A 24 -9.76 -14.84 -9.45
CA PRO A 24 -8.71 -14.21 -8.66
C PRO A 24 -8.04 -13.06 -9.45
N LEU A 25 -7.42 -12.14 -8.72
CA LEU A 25 -6.37 -11.27 -9.23
C LEU A 25 -5.04 -11.92 -8.83
N PRO A 26 -4.06 -12.05 -9.74
CA PRO A 26 -2.76 -12.58 -9.35
C PRO A 26 -2.12 -11.64 -8.30
N PRO A 27 -1.44 -12.15 -7.26
CA PRO A 27 -0.86 -11.30 -6.23
C PRO A 27 0.16 -10.28 -6.77
N LEU A 28 0.90 -10.68 -7.80
CA LEU A 28 1.88 -9.90 -8.52
C LEU A 28 1.66 -10.06 -10.02
N VAL A 29 2.08 -9.04 -10.78
CA VAL A 29 2.16 -9.04 -12.23
C VAL A 29 3.47 -8.39 -12.64
N ASP A 30 4.08 -8.86 -13.72
CA ASP A 30 5.12 -8.09 -14.41
C ASP A 30 4.44 -6.90 -15.10
N ALA A 31 4.75 -5.68 -14.64
CA ALA A 31 4.14 -4.45 -15.12
C ALA A 31 4.56 -4.06 -16.54
N ILE A 32 5.65 -4.64 -17.06
CA ILE A 32 6.13 -4.42 -18.44
C ILE A 32 5.32 -5.29 -19.40
N THR A 33 5.18 -6.58 -19.07
CA THR A 33 4.57 -7.57 -19.98
C THR A 33 3.09 -7.85 -19.70
N GLY A 34 2.60 -7.49 -18.52
CA GLY A 34 1.28 -7.89 -18.02
C GLY A 34 1.17 -9.38 -17.66
N SER A 35 2.28 -10.11 -17.70
CA SER A 35 2.30 -11.57 -17.51
C SER A 35 2.47 -11.97 -16.03
N ALA A 36 2.30 -13.26 -15.76
CA ALA A 36 2.55 -13.82 -14.44
C ALA A 36 4.03 -13.66 -14.03
N PRO A 37 4.34 -13.51 -12.73
CA PRO A 37 5.65 -13.08 -12.27
C PRO A 37 6.79 -14.11 -12.50
N GLY A 38 6.47 -15.35 -12.88
CA GLY A 38 7.45 -16.39 -13.17
C GLY A 38 8.18 -16.90 -11.92
N ASP A 39 9.44 -16.52 -11.80
CA ASP A 39 10.42 -16.87 -10.77
C ASP A 39 10.34 -16.01 -9.50
N VAL A 40 9.36 -15.10 -9.43
CA VAL A 40 9.15 -14.15 -8.35
C VAL A 40 7.84 -14.43 -7.62
N ASP A 41 7.86 -14.37 -6.28
CA ASP A 41 6.68 -14.52 -5.42
C ASP A 41 6.74 -13.60 -4.19
N LEU A 42 5.60 -13.48 -3.49
CA LEU A 42 5.48 -12.83 -2.19
C LEU A 42 5.53 -13.87 -1.06
N ASP A 43 6.62 -13.87 -0.31
CA ASP A 43 6.64 -14.55 0.98
C ASP A 43 5.77 -13.78 1.99
N ARG A 44 4.92 -14.52 2.71
CA ARG A 44 3.92 -13.96 3.62
C ARG A 44 4.20 -14.48 5.02
N PRO A 45 4.63 -13.61 5.96
CA PRO A 45 4.86 -14.02 7.33
C PRO A 45 3.61 -14.67 7.96
N THR A 46 3.78 -15.72 8.78
CA THR A 46 2.66 -16.44 9.40
C THR A 46 1.69 -15.51 10.12
N MET A 47 2.19 -14.48 10.80
CA MET A 47 1.36 -13.50 11.51
C MET A 47 0.56 -12.61 10.54
N TYR A 48 1.09 -12.32 9.35
CA TYR A 48 0.34 -11.63 8.29
C TYR A 48 -0.88 -12.45 7.87
N VAL A 49 -0.67 -13.76 7.60
CA VAL A 49 -1.72 -14.70 7.19
C VAL A 49 -2.72 -14.92 8.33
N ALA A 50 -2.25 -15.14 9.56
CA ALA A 50 -3.12 -15.33 10.73
C ALA A 50 -4.03 -14.11 10.97
N LEU A 51 -3.55 -12.90 10.68
CA LEU A 51 -4.31 -11.66 10.77
C LEU A 51 -4.82 -11.15 9.40
N ALA A 52 -4.93 -12.03 8.40
CA ALA A 52 -5.32 -11.69 7.03
C ALA A 52 -6.52 -10.72 6.94
N PRO A 53 -7.61 -10.82 7.73
CA PRO A 53 -8.67 -9.83 7.68
C PRO A 53 -8.23 -8.40 7.94
N LEU A 54 -7.38 -8.18 8.93
CA LEU A 54 -6.84 -6.88 9.26
C LEU A 54 -5.76 -6.48 8.23
N SER A 55 -4.77 -7.34 8.02
CA SER A 55 -3.61 -7.04 7.16
C SER A 55 -4.03 -6.70 5.74
N ASN A 56 -4.88 -7.53 5.12
CA ASN A 56 -5.34 -7.32 3.74
C ASN A 56 -6.20 -6.05 3.61
N THR A 57 -7.02 -5.75 4.63
CA THR A 57 -7.81 -4.52 4.63
C THR A 57 -6.89 -3.29 4.68
N LEU A 58 -5.91 -3.28 5.58
CA LEU A 58 -4.97 -2.16 5.68
C LEU A 58 -4.14 -2.00 4.42
N ASP A 59 -3.66 -3.09 3.80
CA ASP A 59 -2.90 -3.02 2.55
C ASP A 59 -3.78 -2.50 1.39
N ALA A 60 -5.04 -2.95 1.30
CA ALA A 60 -5.96 -2.43 0.30
C ALA A 60 -6.28 -0.95 0.49
N LEU A 61 -6.32 -0.46 1.72
CA LEU A 61 -6.48 0.97 2.02
C LEU A 61 -5.21 1.77 1.68
N THR A 62 -4.02 1.18 1.81
CA THR A 62 -2.75 1.83 1.42
C THR A 62 -2.72 2.14 -0.07
N PHE A 63 -3.27 1.28 -0.92
CA PHE A 63 -3.19 1.45 -2.37
C PHE A 63 -4.26 2.35 -2.97
N PHE A 64 -4.94 3.20 -2.20
CA PHE A 64 -5.85 4.17 -2.80
C PHE A 64 -5.11 5.28 -3.53
N SER A 65 -5.56 5.62 -4.74
CA SER A 65 -5.32 6.96 -5.26
C SER A 65 -6.08 8.01 -4.45
N ALA A 66 -5.62 9.25 -4.45
CA ALA A 66 -6.21 10.33 -3.64
C ALA A 66 -7.72 10.50 -3.91
N ALA A 67 -8.13 10.49 -5.19
CA ALA A 67 -9.53 10.61 -5.58
C ALA A 67 -10.37 9.40 -5.11
N ARG A 68 -9.83 8.19 -5.22
CA ARG A 68 -10.51 6.95 -4.77
C ARG A 68 -10.67 6.94 -3.25
N ALA A 69 -9.65 7.36 -2.50
CA ALA A 69 -9.72 7.52 -1.05
C ALA A 69 -10.83 8.50 -0.64
N ALA A 70 -10.90 9.68 -1.27
CA ALA A 70 -11.91 10.68 -0.97
C ALA A 70 -13.34 10.13 -1.17
N TRP A 71 -13.61 9.50 -2.31
CA TRP A 71 -14.90 8.88 -2.58
C TRP A 71 -15.23 7.74 -1.62
N ALA A 72 -14.27 6.85 -1.35
CA ALA A 72 -14.44 5.76 -0.40
C ALA A 72 -14.82 6.28 1.00
N VAL A 73 -14.10 7.28 1.51
CA VAL A 73 -14.34 7.87 2.83
C VAL A 73 -15.70 8.55 2.88
N VAL A 74 -16.01 9.44 1.94
CA VAL A 74 -17.29 10.18 1.94
C VAL A 74 -18.47 9.23 1.89
N VAL A 75 -18.48 8.29 0.95
CA VAL A 75 -19.61 7.36 0.77
C VAL A 75 -19.76 6.45 1.99
N TRP A 76 -18.69 5.85 2.49
CA TRP A 76 -18.80 4.96 3.65
C TRP A 76 -19.14 5.69 4.95
N ILE A 77 -18.68 6.94 5.16
CA ILE A 77 -19.14 7.76 6.29
C ILE A 77 -20.66 7.94 6.23
N LEU A 78 -21.20 8.36 5.07
CA LEU A 78 -22.63 8.61 4.91
C LEU A 78 -23.45 7.33 5.09
N VAL A 79 -23.03 6.23 4.46
CA VAL A 79 -23.72 4.92 4.56
C VAL A 79 -23.72 4.42 6.00
N LEU A 80 -22.58 4.45 6.68
CA LEU A 80 -22.46 3.96 8.06
C LEU A 80 -23.22 4.85 9.05
N ALA A 81 -23.19 6.18 8.86
CA ALA A 81 -23.95 7.12 9.67
C ALA A 81 -25.46 6.92 9.49
N ALA A 82 -25.94 6.83 8.25
CA ALA A 82 -27.34 6.56 7.94
C ALA A 82 -27.78 5.21 8.51
N TRP A 83 -26.98 4.16 8.32
CA TRP A 83 -27.26 2.84 8.90
C TRP A 83 -27.39 2.89 10.43
N GLY A 84 -26.51 3.61 11.10
CA GLY A 84 -26.56 3.78 12.55
C GLY A 84 -27.78 4.57 13.03
N ALA A 85 -28.12 5.65 12.32
CA ALA A 85 -29.22 6.55 12.64
C ALA A 85 -30.61 5.92 12.40
N LEU A 86 -30.74 5.09 11.36
CA LEU A 86 -32.01 4.46 10.97
C LEU A 86 -32.35 3.21 11.81
N ARG A 87 -31.43 2.70 12.62
CA ARG A 87 -31.72 1.54 13.48
C ARG A 87 -32.65 1.88 14.65
N ALA A 88 -33.57 0.96 14.94
CA ALA A 88 -34.44 1.03 16.12
C ALA A 88 -33.63 1.15 17.42
N GLY A 89 -34.10 2.00 18.33
CA GLY A 89 -33.43 2.35 19.59
C GLY A 89 -33.75 3.77 20.04
N THR A 90 -33.27 4.14 21.23
CA THR A 90 -33.42 5.49 21.79
C THR A 90 -32.59 6.52 20.99
N ARG A 91 -32.90 7.82 21.12
CA ARG A 91 -32.14 8.90 20.46
C ARG A 91 -30.63 8.80 20.74
N ARG A 92 -30.24 8.55 21.99
CA ARG A 92 -28.85 8.34 22.40
C ARG A 92 -28.22 7.13 21.68
N GLN A 93 -28.92 6.00 21.62
CA GLN A 93 -28.41 4.79 20.94
C GLN A 93 -28.23 5.01 19.44
N ARG A 94 -29.13 5.74 18.79
CA ARG A 94 -29.03 6.09 17.36
C ARG A 94 -27.82 6.98 17.10
N ILE A 95 -27.62 8.02 17.93
CA ILE A 95 -26.45 8.91 17.83
C ILE A 95 -25.15 8.12 17.98
N VAL A 96 -25.03 7.29 19.02
CA VAL A 96 -23.83 6.47 19.24
C VAL A 96 -23.56 5.55 18.05
N ARG A 97 -24.59 4.89 17.50
CA ARG A 97 -24.43 4.01 16.34
C ARG A 97 -24.09 4.77 15.05
N ALA A 98 -24.67 5.95 14.85
CA ALA A 98 -24.39 6.81 13.71
C ALA A 98 -22.94 7.33 13.71
N LEU A 99 -22.33 7.50 14.89
CA LEU A 99 -20.95 7.93 15.02
C LEU A 99 -19.94 6.77 15.03
N ALA A 100 -20.32 5.61 15.59
CA ALA A 100 -19.40 4.48 15.76
C ALA A 100 -18.83 3.95 14.44
N GLY A 101 -19.68 3.85 13.39
CA GLY A 101 -19.25 3.38 12.08
C GLY A 101 -18.23 4.33 11.41
N PRO A 102 -18.57 5.61 11.21
CA PRO A 102 -17.64 6.62 10.71
C PRO A 102 -16.34 6.71 11.53
N LEU A 103 -16.43 6.68 12.87
CA LEU A 103 -15.25 6.70 13.73
C LEU A 103 -14.36 5.47 13.48
N THR A 104 -14.95 4.29 13.34
CA THR A 104 -14.19 3.06 13.02
C THR A 104 -13.47 3.19 11.68
N LEU A 105 -14.11 3.78 10.66
CA LEU A 105 -13.48 4.02 9.37
C LEU A 105 -12.28 4.97 9.47
N LEU A 106 -12.41 6.06 10.23
CA LEU A 106 -11.31 7.00 10.48
C LEU A 106 -10.16 6.32 11.23
N VAL A 107 -10.47 5.53 12.26
CA VAL A 107 -9.46 4.74 12.99
C VAL A 107 -8.75 3.75 12.06
N MET A 108 -9.47 3.10 11.13
CA MET A 108 -8.86 2.23 10.13
C MET A 108 -7.94 2.99 9.16
N GLY A 109 -8.31 4.21 8.77
CA GLY A 109 -7.44 5.09 7.98
C GLY A 109 -6.14 5.44 8.72
N VAL A 110 -6.24 5.82 10.00
CA VAL A 110 -5.06 6.07 10.85
C VAL A 110 -4.22 4.79 11.01
N ALA A 111 -4.85 3.64 11.29
CA ALA A 111 -4.16 2.37 11.41
C ALA A 111 -3.44 1.97 10.12
N THR A 112 -4.01 2.26 8.96
CA THR A 112 -3.40 1.99 7.64
C THR A 112 -2.02 2.64 7.52
N VAL A 113 -1.93 3.88 7.99
CA VAL A 113 -0.70 4.70 7.92
C VAL A 113 0.31 4.31 9.00
N PHE A 114 -0.16 4.09 10.24
CA PHE A 114 0.72 4.07 11.41
C PHE A 114 0.91 2.70 12.07
N LEU A 115 -0.02 1.76 11.92
CA LEU A 115 0.03 0.50 12.67
C LEU A 115 1.19 -0.37 12.15
N PRO A 116 2.25 -0.60 12.96
CA PRO A 116 3.32 -1.51 12.57
C PRO A 116 2.76 -2.92 12.44
N ARG A 117 3.08 -3.59 11.34
CA ARG A 117 2.58 -4.93 11.04
C ARG A 117 3.57 -5.69 10.15
N PRO A 118 3.57 -7.03 10.20
CA PRO A 118 4.21 -7.84 9.16
C PRO A 118 3.60 -7.48 7.80
N VAL A 119 4.42 -7.51 6.75
CA VAL A 119 3.98 -7.27 5.37
C VAL A 119 4.57 -8.33 4.44
N PRO A 120 3.96 -8.60 3.28
CA PRO A 120 4.55 -9.53 2.33
C PRO A 120 5.84 -8.97 1.75
N ARG A 121 6.84 -9.83 1.59
CA ARG A 121 8.14 -9.49 1.01
C ARG A 121 8.32 -10.14 -0.35
N LEU A 122 8.96 -9.45 -1.28
CA LEU A 122 9.35 -10.07 -2.54
C LEU A 122 10.46 -11.09 -2.31
N THR A 123 10.40 -12.19 -3.04
CA THR A 123 11.44 -13.22 -3.11
C THR A 123 11.60 -13.64 -4.56
N THR A 124 12.83 -13.99 -4.95
CA THR A 124 13.15 -14.46 -6.30
C THR A 124 14.09 -15.65 -6.22
N THR A 125 14.02 -16.55 -7.19
CA THR A 125 15.04 -17.60 -7.39
C THR A 125 16.21 -17.14 -8.24
N ASP A 126 16.12 -15.96 -8.86
CA ASP A 126 17.20 -15.36 -9.65
C ASP A 126 18.25 -14.73 -8.74
N SER A 127 19.33 -15.46 -8.48
CA SER A 127 20.45 -14.99 -7.66
C SER A 127 21.34 -13.94 -8.34
N GLY A 128 21.13 -13.66 -9.64
CA GLY A 128 21.88 -12.66 -10.39
C GLY A 128 21.25 -11.27 -10.34
N ALA A 129 19.98 -11.18 -9.94
CA ALA A 129 19.24 -9.93 -9.81
C ALA A 129 19.34 -9.36 -8.38
N THR A 130 19.24 -8.04 -8.28
CA THR A 130 19.04 -7.32 -7.01
C THR A 130 17.62 -6.78 -6.95
N ILE A 131 16.93 -7.00 -5.83
CA ILE A 131 15.61 -6.40 -5.58
C ILE A 131 15.82 -4.96 -5.11
N ILE A 132 15.51 -3.99 -5.97
CA ILE A 132 15.90 -2.59 -5.77
C ILE A 132 14.71 -1.63 -5.88
N ASP A 133 14.72 -0.59 -5.05
CA ASP A 133 13.84 0.57 -5.23
C ASP A 133 14.59 1.75 -5.86
N TYR A 134 13.98 2.37 -6.87
CA TYR A 134 14.58 3.46 -7.63
C TYR A 134 14.24 4.86 -7.10
N HIS A 135 13.26 4.96 -6.19
CA HIS A 135 12.74 6.26 -5.76
C HIS A 135 12.15 6.17 -4.36
N ALA A 136 12.86 6.75 -3.39
CA ALA A 136 12.39 6.86 -2.02
C ALA A 136 12.98 8.08 -1.29
N HIS A 137 12.28 8.52 -0.26
CA HIS A 137 12.58 9.75 0.47
C HIS A 137 12.89 9.49 1.93
N THR A 138 13.64 10.42 2.51
CA THR A 138 13.90 10.50 3.95
C THR A 138 13.31 11.78 4.51
N GLN A 139 13.48 12.00 5.81
CA GLN A 139 13.17 13.27 6.46
C GLN A 139 14.02 14.46 5.97
N ALA A 140 15.00 14.25 5.07
CA ALA A 140 15.81 15.34 4.55
C ALA A 140 15.03 16.23 3.58
N SER A 141 14.11 15.66 2.78
CA SER A 141 13.20 16.45 1.94
C SER A 141 12.04 17.06 2.73
N HIS A 142 11.39 18.05 2.12
CA HIS A 142 10.32 18.84 2.74
C HIS A 142 9.02 18.08 3.04
N ASP A 143 8.81 16.93 2.40
CA ASP A 143 7.61 16.10 2.48
C ASP A 143 7.87 14.70 3.08
N GLY A 144 9.12 14.39 3.40
CA GLY A 144 9.48 13.25 4.20
C GLY A 144 8.88 13.34 5.60
N ARG A 145 8.35 12.22 6.10
CA ARG A 145 7.80 12.17 7.46
C ARG A 145 8.89 12.58 8.48
N PRO A 146 8.60 13.50 9.43
CA PRO A 146 9.52 13.81 10.50
C PRO A 146 10.00 12.56 11.24
N GLY A 147 11.32 12.46 11.45
CA GLY A 147 11.92 11.29 12.07
C GLY A 147 12.09 10.08 11.16
N TRP A 148 11.82 10.18 9.84
CA TRP A 148 12.07 9.12 8.85
C TRP A 148 13.52 9.12 8.37
N THR A 149 14.40 8.55 9.18
CA THR A 149 15.84 8.50 8.91
C THR A 149 16.21 7.44 7.85
N LEU A 150 17.42 7.53 7.29
CA LEU A 150 18.02 6.51 6.42
C LEU A 150 17.90 5.08 7.00
N ALA A 151 18.16 4.91 8.30
CA ALA A 151 18.03 3.61 8.95
C ALA A 151 16.58 3.08 8.98
N LYS A 152 15.59 3.96 9.14
CA LYS A 152 14.17 3.56 9.11
C LYS A 152 13.70 3.26 7.69
N LEU A 153 14.19 4.01 6.71
CA LEU A 153 13.98 3.74 5.29
C LEU A 153 14.52 2.34 4.94
N ALA A 154 15.77 2.05 5.29
CA ALA A 154 16.41 0.75 5.06
C ALA A 154 15.64 -0.39 5.72
N ALA A 155 15.29 -0.26 7.00
CA ALA A 155 14.52 -1.29 7.71
C ALA A 155 13.12 -1.49 7.11
N TRP A 156 12.49 -0.45 6.57
CA TRP A 156 11.19 -0.57 5.90
C TRP A 156 11.29 -1.31 4.57
N HIS A 157 12.33 -1.04 3.80
CA HIS A 157 12.64 -1.73 2.54
C HIS A 157 13.00 -3.21 2.77
N GLU A 158 13.88 -3.50 3.73
CA GLU A 158 14.29 -4.87 4.08
C GLU A 158 13.09 -5.78 4.43
N ARG A 159 12.14 -5.27 5.23
CA ARG A 159 10.92 -6.02 5.60
C ARG A 159 10.06 -6.43 4.41
N GLN A 160 10.27 -5.79 3.27
CA GLN A 160 9.53 -6.02 2.02
C GLN A 160 10.36 -6.73 0.97
N GLY A 161 11.56 -7.18 1.31
CA GLY A 161 12.42 -7.98 0.46
C GLY A 161 13.33 -7.18 -0.46
N PHE A 162 13.41 -5.85 -0.30
CA PHE A 162 14.43 -5.08 -0.99
C PHE A 162 15.81 -5.35 -0.41
N GLU A 163 16.82 -5.27 -1.27
CA GLU A 163 18.23 -5.48 -0.98
C GLU A 163 19.03 -4.18 -1.19
N ALA A 164 18.47 -3.25 -1.97
CA ALA A 164 18.99 -1.91 -2.16
C ALA A 164 17.86 -0.88 -2.37
N SER A 165 18.16 0.40 -2.12
CA SER A 165 17.27 1.53 -2.42
C SER A 165 18.11 2.73 -2.80
N TYR A 166 17.76 3.38 -3.91
CA TYR A 166 18.21 4.75 -4.15
C TYR A 166 17.52 5.70 -3.18
N VAL A 167 18.28 6.65 -2.62
CA VAL A 167 17.74 7.73 -1.80
C VAL A 167 17.67 8.96 -2.68
N THR A 168 16.47 9.46 -2.91
CA THR A 168 16.17 10.47 -3.93
C THR A 168 15.40 11.64 -3.32
N ASP A 169 15.88 12.13 -2.18
CA ASP A 169 15.29 13.29 -1.51
C ASP A 169 15.17 14.48 -2.46
N HIS A 170 14.07 15.25 -2.35
CA HIS A 170 13.83 16.39 -3.22
C HIS A 170 14.96 17.41 -3.15
N ASN A 171 15.71 17.54 -4.24
CA ASN A 171 16.76 18.54 -4.45
C ASN A 171 17.91 18.48 -3.45
N ILE A 172 18.06 17.36 -2.76
CA ILE A 172 19.13 17.09 -1.81
C ILE A 172 19.84 15.84 -2.31
N VAL A 173 21.10 16.01 -2.71
CA VAL A 173 21.93 14.91 -3.18
C VAL A 173 22.29 14.03 -1.99
N TYR A 174 21.91 12.75 -2.06
CA TYR A 174 22.50 11.72 -1.23
C TYR A 174 23.73 11.16 -1.93
N ASP A 175 24.89 11.27 -1.28
CA ASP A 175 26.20 10.90 -1.83
C ASP A 175 26.58 9.43 -1.56
N GLY A 176 25.69 8.65 -0.95
CA GLY A 176 25.98 7.27 -0.54
C GLY A 176 26.74 7.18 0.79
N SER A 177 26.88 8.29 1.53
CA SER A 177 27.47 8.26 2.87
C SER A 177 26.65 7.34 3.78
N LEU A 178 27.30 6.28 4.26
CA LEU A 178 26.66 5.30 5.13
C LEU A 178 26.44 5.92 6.52
N PRO A 179 25.21 5.92 7.06
CA PRO A 179 25.01 6.28 8.45
C PRO A 179 25.71 5.25 9.36
N LEU A 180 26.19 5.69 10.52
CA LEU A 180 26.64 4.80 11.58
C LEU A 180 25.51 4.60 12.60
N PRO A 181 25.13 3.36 12.96
CA PRO A 181 25.64 2.07 12.45
C PRO A 181 25.15 1.74 11.03
N PRO A 182 25.80 0.77 10.33
CA PRO A 182 25.41 0.34 8.99
C PRO A 182 23.93 -0.03 8.87
N THR A 183 23.34 0.24 7.70
CA THR A 183 21.95 -0.09 7.38
C THR A 183 21.78 -1.56 7.00
N SER A 184 20.55 -2.06 7.09
CA SER A 184 20.24 -3.46 6.78
C SER A 184 20.15 -3.78 5.28
N ILE A 185 20.11 -2.76 4.43
CA ILE A 185 20.21 -2.85 2.97
C ILE A 185 21.19 -1.80 2.46
N ASN A 186 21.60 -1.93 1.20
CA ASN A 186 22.44 -0.92 0.55
C ASN A 186 21.62 0.33 0.22
N LEU A 187 22.07 1.49 0.68
CA LEU A 187 21.50 2.78 0.26
C LEU A 187 22.39 3.39 -0.80
N LEU A 188 21.80 3.76 -1.93
CA LEU A 188 22.50 4.16 -3.14
C LEU A 188 22.32 5.66 -3.42
N PRO A 189 23.33 6.32 -3.99
CA PRO A 189 23.31 7.77 -4.22
C PRO A 189 22.29 8.18 -5.26
N GLY A 190 21.59 9.28 -4.99
CA GLY A 190 20.56 9.82 -5.87
C GLY A 190 19.98 11.15 -5.37
N VAL A 191 19.05 11.68 -6.15
CA VAL A 191 18.28 12.90 -5.88
C VAL A 191 17.06 12.92 -6.77
N GLU A 192 15.97 13.55 -6.33
CA GLU A 192 14.87 13.90 -7.21
C GLU A 192 14.85 15.41 -7.44
N TRP A 193 15.08 15.84 -8.68
CA TRP A 193 15.07 17.25 -9.07
C TRP A 193 13.65 17.73 -9.38
N SER A 194 13.12 18.64 -8.57
CA SER A 194 11.80 19.26 -8.80
C SER A 194 11.89 20.47 -9.75
N VAL A 195 11.71 20.26 -11.04
CA VAL A 195 11.82 21.30 -12.07
C VAL A 195 10.43 21.75 -12.57
N TYR A 196 10.33 22.35 -13.76
CA TYR A 196 9.09 22.94 -14.25
C TYR A 196 7.95 21.91 -14.43
N GLY A 197 7.11 21.75 -13.40
CA GLY A 197 6.01 20.78 -13.39
C GLY A 197 6.46 19.34 -13.61
N GLN A 198 7.75 19.05 -13.46
CA GLN A 198 8.32 17.72 -13.62
C GLN A 198 9.26 17.41 -12.50
N HIS A 199 9.27 16.16 -12.05
CA HIS A 199 10.34 15.65 -11.23
C HIS A 199 11.21 14.68 -12.03
N VAL A 200 12.52 14.78 -11.86
CA VAL A 200 13.49 13.89 -12.51
C VAL A 200 14.33 13.24 -11.43
N VAL A 201 14.19 11.92 -11.31
CA VAL A 201 15.04 11.09 -10.46
C VAL A 201 16.38 10.95 -11.15
N ALA A 202 17.46 11.36 -10.49
CA ALA A 202 18.82 11.17 -10.96
C ALA A 202 19.54 10.19 -10.02
N ILE A 203 20.15 9.14 -10.59
CA ILE A 203 20.84 8.09 -9.84
C ILE A 203 22.28 7.90 -10.32
N GLY A 204 23.16 7.48 -9.41
CA GLY A 204 24.59 7.29 -9.68
C GLY A 204 25.43 8.50 -9.26
N PRO A 205 26.47 8.90 -10.02
CA PRO A 205 27.32 10.04 -9.69
C PRO A 205 26.58 11.36 -9.93
N VAL A 206 25.82 11.82 -8.93
CA VAL A 206 25.02 13.04 -9.04
C VAL A 206 25.63 14.17 -8.22
N GLU A 207 25.70 15.36 -8.81
CA GLU A 207 26.08 16.60 -8.14
C GLU A 207 24.93 17.61 -8.16
N ALA A 208 25.01 18.62 -7.29
CA ALA A 208 24.00 19.66 -7.23
C ALA A 208 23.87 20.45 -8.54
N LEU A 209 22.64 20.63 -9.02
CA LEU A 209 22.33 21.38 -10.24
C LEU A 209 21.68 22.74 -9.94
N PRO A 210 21.94 23.80 -10.74
CA PRO A 210 21.29 25.10 -10.60
C PRO A 210 19.85 25.05 -11.14
N ARG A 211 18.93 24.54 -10.30
CA ARG A 211 17.51 24.26 -10.58
C ARG A 211 16.77 25.34 -11.37
N ASP A 212 17.01 26.61 -11.06
CA ASP A 212 16.34 27.74 -11.70
C ASP A 212 16.59 27.79 -13.21
N SER A 213 17.65 27.13 -13.70
CA SER A 213 17.96 26.96 -15.12
C SER A 213 16.92 26.13 -15.89
N PHE A 214 16.20 25.25 -15.20
CA PHE A 214 15.25 24.27 -15.74
C PHE A 214 13.78 24.62 -15.46
N GLY A 215 13.52 25.83 -14.94
CA GLY A 215 12.19 26.35 -14.65
C GLY A 215 11.52 27.07 -15.84
N GLY A 216 10.23 27.40 -15.68
CA GLY A 216 9.50 28.36 -16.53
C GLY A 216 8.98 27.86 -17.88
N SER A 217 9.56 26.81 -18.47
CA SER A 217 8.99 26.17 -19.67
C SER A 217 9.50 24.74 -19.88
N THR A 218 8.76 23.92 -20.63
CA THR A 218 9.18 22.55 -21.00
C THR A 218 10.51 22.56 -21.77
N GLN A 219 10.75 23.52 -22.67
CA GLN A 219 12.01 23.58 -23.43
C GLN A 219 13.25 23.82 -22.55
N ARG A 220 13.07 24.49 -21.40
CA ARG A 220 14.15 24.67 -20.42
C ARG A 220 14.29 23.44 -19.54
N MET A 221 13.16 22.88 -19.12
CA MET A 221 13.09 21.71 -18.26
C MET A 221 13.84 20.51 -18.82
N VAL A 222 13.59 20.14 -20.08
CA VAL A 222 14.18 18.94 -20.71
C VAL A 222 15.72 19.00 -20.81
N ARG A 223 16.33 20.19 -20.69
CA ARG A 223 17.80 20.34 -20.66
C ARG A 223 18.44 19.70 -19.44
N ILE A 224 17.65 19.36 -18.43
CA ILE A 224 18.14 18.67 -17.24
C ILE A 224 18.67 17.28 -17.56
N PHE A 225 18.08 16.56 -18.53
CA PHE A 225 18.51 15.22 -18.91
C PHE A 225 19.97 15.22 -19.38
N ALA A 226 20.30 16.08 -20.35
CA ALA A 226 21.69 16.30 -20.78
C ALA A 226 22.61 16.84 -19.67
N ALA A 227 22.08 17.52 -18.65
CA ALA A 227 22.89 17.98 -17.51
C ALA A 227 23.25 16.82 -16.56
N ILE A 228 22.33 15.88 -16.35
CA ILE A 228 22.53 14.66 -15.56
C ILE A 228 23.48 13.71 -16.32
N GLU A 229 23.27 13.52 -17.62
CA GLU A 229 24.12 12.69 -18.48
C GLU A 229 25.59 13.14 -18.42
N ARG A 230 25.86 14.45 -18.43
CA ARG A 230 27.23 15.00 -18.32
C ARG A 230 27.93 14.64 -17.00
N GLN A 231 27.19 14.29 -15.96
CA GLN A 231 27.74 13.79 -14.70
C GLN A 231 28.01 12.27 -14.74
N GLY A 232 27.56 11.56 -15.79
CA GLY A 232 27.59 10.10 -15.88
C GLY A 232 26.47 9.43 -15.09
N ALA A 233 25.44 10.19 -14.70
CA ALA A 233 24.27 9.70 -13.98
C ALA A 233 23.12 9.34 -14.93
N ILE A 234 22.16 8.57 -14.42
CA ILE A 234 20.96 8.14 -15.16
C ILE A 234 19.79 9.02 -14.73
N SER A 235 19.05 9.52 -15.70
CA SER A 235 17.87 10.35 -15.52
C SER A 235 16.56 9.58 -15.79
N ILE A 236 15.70 9.52 -14.79
CA ILE A 236 14.42 8.81 -14.84
C ILE A 236 13.30 9.83 -14.65
N ALA A 237 12.37 9.91 -15.61
CA ALA A 237 11.21 10.77 -15.50
C ALA A 237 10.18 10.18 -14.51
N SER A 238 9.87 10.95 -13.46
CA SER A 238 8.91 10.57 -12.40
C SER A 238 7.47 10.55 -12.92
N LEU A 239 6.77 9.44 -12.67
CA LEU A 239 5.44 9.14 -13.22
C LEU A 239 4.35 10.14 -12.84
N PRO A 240 4.20 10.49 -11.56
CA PRO A 240 3.13 11.39 -11.18
C PRO A 240 3.15 12.74 -11.92
N GLU A 241 4.34 13.27 -12.19
CA GLU A 241 4.48 14.60 -12.78
C GLU A 241 4.44 14.54 -14.31
N TYR A 242 5.11 13.56 -14.95
CA TYR A 242 5.07 13.52 -16.42
C TYR A 242 3.64 13.21 -16.89
N TRP A 243 2.90 12.38 -16.16
CA TRP A 243 1.54 12.01 -16.55
C TRP A 243 0.58 13.21 -16.44
N ARG A 244 0.74 14.02 -15.39
CA ARG A 244 -0.20 15.12 -15.09
C ARG A 244 0.12 16.39 -15.86
N ASN A 245 1.40 16.64 -16.13
CA ASN A 245 1.85 17.94 -16.63
C ASN A 245 2.55 17.86 -18.00
N HIS A 246 3.09 16.69 -18.40
CA HIS A 246 3.97 16.56 -19.58
C HIS A 246 3.65 15.35 -20.47
N ARG A 247 2.41 14.84 -20.44
CA ARG A 247 2.03 13.63 -21.20
C ARG A 247 2.27 13.82 -22.69
N ASP A 248 1.97 14.99 -23.22
CA ASP A 248 2.11 15.31 -24.63
C ASP A 248 3.56 15.67 -25.02
N ASP A 249 4.44 15.82 -24.03
CA ASP A 249 5.85 16.21 -24.19
C ASP A 249 6.83 15.02 -24.07
N LEU A 250 6.36 13.79 -23.86
CA LEU A 250 7.24 12.62 -23.65
C LEU A 250 8.22 12.39 -24.80
N GLY A 251 7.82 12.68 -26.05
CA GLY A 251 8.73 12.63 -27.19
C GLY A 251 9.88 13.65 -27.09
N ALA A 252 9.62 14.83 -26.52
CA ALA A 252 10.65 15.83 -26.26
C ALA A 252 11.63 15.38 -25.16
N PHE A 253 11.18 14.56 -24.21
CA PHE A 253 12.07 14.00 -23.17
C PHE A 253 13.06 13.03 -23.81
N VAL A 254 12.58 12.15 -24.70
CA VAL A 254 13.42 11.21 -25.46
C VAL A 254 14.43 11.96 -26.32
N ILE A 255 14.01 12.97 -27.08
CA ILE A 255 14.91 13.79 -27.90
C ILE A 255 15.97 14.49 -27.05
N ALA A 256 15.63 14.90 -25.83
CA ALA A 256 16.54 15.57 -24.92
C ALA A 256 17.45 14.61 -24.12
N GLY A 257 17.32 13.30 -24.32
CA GLY A 257 18.20 12.29 -23.72
C GLY A 257 17.77 11.79 -22.34
N VAL A 258 16.47 11.69 -22.06
CA VAL A 258 16.01 10.95 -20.87
C VAL A 258 16.44 9.49 -20.95
N ASP A 259 16.91 8.91 -19.86
CA ASP A 259 17.39 7.53 -19.83
C ASP A 259 16.29 6.52 -19.49
N GLY A 260 15.22 6.97 -18.82
CA GLY A 260 14.12 6.08 -18.46
C GLY A 260 12.86 6.74 -17.92
N PHE A 261 11.85 5.91 -17.67
CA PHE A 261 10.56 6.30 -17.12
C PHE A 261 10.16 5.41 -15.95
N GLU A 262 9.56 6.01 -14.92
CA GLU A 262 8.73 5.25 -14.01
C GLU A 262 7.45 4.80 -14.72
N ILE A 263 7.08 3.52 -14.60
CA ILE A 263 5.84 2.96 -15.19
C ILE A 263 4.82 2.55 -14.12
N VAL A 264 5.27 2.47 -12.87
CA VAL A 264 4.45 2.21 -11.68
C VAL A 264 5.03 3.02 -10.53
N ASN A 265 4.20 3.77 -9.83
CA ASN A 265 4.62 4.54 -8.67
C ASN A 265 3.54 4.44 -7.58
N CYS A 266 3.94 4.19 -6.33
CA CYS A 266 3.00 3.95 -5.23
C CYS A 266 2.46 5.21 -4.55
N ALA A 267 2.86 6.40 -4.99
CA ALA A 267 2.28 7.65 -4.52
C ALA A 267 0.78 7.70 -4.82
N PRO A 268 -0.06 8.25 -3.91
CA PRO A 268 -1.50 8.40 -4.14
C PRO A 268 -1.88 9.17 -5.40
N LYS A 269 -0.98 10.02 -5.91
CA LYS A 269 -1.14 10.74 -7.18
C LYS A 269 -0.93 9.84 -8.42
N ALA A 270 -0.12 8.79 -8.31
CA ALA A 270 0.24 7.88 -9.39
C ALA A 270 -0.62 6.62 -9.44
N LEU A 271 -1.21 6.19 -8.32
CA LEU A 271 -2.04 4.98 -8.25
C LEU A 271 -3.31 5.03 -9.14
N SER A 272 -3.64 6.18 -9.72
CA SER A 272 -4.68 6.32 -10.75
C SER A 272 -4.17 6.21 -12.19
N PHE A 273 -2.89 5.93 -12.42
CA PHE A 273 -2.32 5.84 -13.77
C PHE A 273 -2.89 4.64 -14.54
N PRO A 274 -3.61 4.88 -15.65
CA PRO A 274 -4.35 3.84 -16.35
C PRO A 274 -3.42 2.92 -17.15
N ALA A 275 -3.87 1.68 -17.39
CA ALA A 275 -3.13 0.70 -18.18
C ALA A 275 -2.82 1.19 -19.61
N ALA A 276 -3.74 1.96 -20.21
CA ALA A 276 -3.53 2.56 -21.53
C ALA A 276 -2.35 3.55 -21.53
N GLY A 277 -2.30 4.46 -20.55
CA GLY A 277 -1.18 5.39 -20.41
C GLY A 277 0.15 4.68 -20.14
N ARG A 278 0.13 3.61 -19.33
CA ARG A 278 1.32 2.78 -19.13
C ARG A 278 1.80 2.12 -20.41
N SER A 279 0.87 1.62 -21.23
CA SER A 279 1.19 0.99 -22.51
C SER A 279 1.81 1.98 -23.50
N GLU A 280 1.37 3.24 -23.52
CA GLU A 280 1.98 4.32 -24.31
C GLU A 280 3.44 4.56 -23.90
N VAL A 281 3.71 4.66 -22.59
CA VAL A 281 5.07 4.86 -22.06
C VAL A 281 5.96 3.65 -22.34
N LEU A 282 5.43 2.42 -22.18
CA LEU A 282 6.16 1.19 -22.48
C LEU A 282 6.52 1.08 -23.96
N ALA A 283 5.60 1.45 -24.86
CA ALA A 283 5.88 1.45 -26.30
C ALA A 283 6.96 2.47 -26.67
N LEU A 284 6.91 3.66 -26.06
CA LEU A 284 7.95 4.68 -26.23
C LEU A 284 9.30 4.19 -25.70
N ALA A 285 9.34 3.63 -24.49
CA ALA A 285 10.57 3.13 -23.89
C ALA A 285 11.16 1.96 -24.69
N ALA A 286 10.35 1.01 -25.14
CA ALA A 286 10.80 -0.11 -25.98
C ALA A 286 11.35 0.36 -27.33
N GLY A 287 10.72 1.36 -27.96
CA GLY A 287 11.15 1.90 -29.25
C GLY A 287 12.49 2.64 -29.21
N HIS A 288 12.93 3.06 -28.02
CA HIS A 288 14.15 3.84 -27.81
C HIS A 288 15.14 3.18 -26.85
N ASP A 289 14.89 1.92 -26.47
CA ASP A 289 15.66 1.15 -25.49
C ASP A 289 15.91 1.91 -24.17
N LEU A 290 14.85 2.51 -23.62
CA LEU A 290 14.90 3.29 -22.38
C LEU A 290 14.59 2.42 -21.17
N LEU A 291 15.27 2.70 -20.06
CA LEU A 291 15.03 2.02 -18.79
C LEU A 291 13.58 2.24 -18.33
N VAL A 292 12.94 1.20 -17.79
CA VAL A 292 11.63 1.31 -17.14
C VAL A 292 11.72 0.81 -15.71
N VAL A 293 11.17 1.59 -14.77
CA VAL A 293 11.26 1.29 -13.33
C VAL A 293 9.91 1.41 -12.63
N GLY A 294 9.80 0.75 -11.49
CA GLY A 294 8.81 0.98 -10.46
C GLY A 294 9.39 1.81 -9.32
N ALA A 295 8.55 2.64 -8.69
CA ALA A 295 8.92 3.50 -7.57
C ALA A 295 8.04 3.23 -6.34
N SER A 296 8.64 2.97 -5.18
CA SER A 296 7.88 2.99 -3.93
C SER A 296 7.41 4.41 -3.60
N ASP A 297 8.20 5.43 -3.97
CA ASP A 297 7.96 6.84 -3.69
C ASP A 297 7.64 7.04 -2.19
N ASN A 298 8.36 6.29 -1.34
CA ASN A 298 8.04 6.21 0.07
C ASN A 298 8.58 7.40 0.84
N HIS A 299 7.67 8.08 1.52
CA HIS A 299 7.94 9.24 2.37
C HIS A 299 7.88 8.92 3.88
N GLY A 300 7.93 7.64 4.25
CA GLY A 300 7.78 7.17 5.62
C GLY A 300 6.34 6.99 6.10
N TRP A 301 5.39 7.01 5.18
CA TRP A 301 3.97 6.75 5.46
C TRP A 301 3.57 5.35 4.96
N GLY A 302 2.66 4.70 5.69
CA GLY A 302 2.22 3.35 5.35
C GLY A 302 3.27 2.28 5.66
N GLN A 303 2.90 1.01 5.46
CA GLN A 303 3.74 -0.14 5.82
C GLN A 303 4.12 -1.01 4.62
N VAL A 304 3.46 -0.83 3.48
CA VAL A 304 3.55 -1.76 2.34
C VAL A 304 3.73 -0.99 1.03
N THR A 305 4.56 -1.53 0.14
CA THR A 305 4.82 -1.09 -1.23
C THR A 305 3.89 -1.80 -2.19
N CYS A 306 3.64 -1.13 -3.31
CA CYS A 306 2.89 -1.66 -4.43
C CYS A 306 3.77 -2.23 -5.54
N VAL A 307 5.08 -1.98 -5.50
CA VAL A 307 6.00 -2.30 -6.60
C VAL A 307 7.40 -2.66 -6.12
N TRP A 308 8.10 -3.45 -6.92
CA TRP A 308 9.51 -3.81 -6.80
C TRP A 308 10.17 -3.86 -8.18
N ASN A 309 11.50 -3.75 -8.20
CA ASN A 309 12.30 -3.94 -9.39
C ASN A 309 13.28 -5.09 -9.19
N LEU A 310 13.49 -5.91 -10.22
CA LEU A 310 14.62 -6.83 -10.30
C LEU A 310 15.59 -6.30 -11.34
N SER A 311 16.74 -5.82 -10.87
CA SER A 311 17.76 -5.19 -11.68
C SER A 311 19.02 -6.04 -11.73
N HIS A 312 19.62 -6.19 -12.91
CA HIS A 312 20.88 -6.91 -13.09
C HIS A 312 22.06 -5.93 -13.12
N PRO A 313 23.29 -6.37 -12.78
CA PRO A 313 24.48 -5.54 -12.93
C PRO A 313 24.61 -4.96 -14.35
N GLY A 314 24.82 -3.65 -14.44
CA GLY A 314 24.91 -2.96 -15.72
C GLY A 314 23.56 -2.73 -16.41
N ALA A 315 22.43 -2.88 -15.71
CA ALA A 315 21.12 -2.64 -16.28
C ALA A 315 20.96 -1.19 -16.79
N GLN A 316 20.95 -1.07 -18.11
CA GLN A 316 20.64 0.14 -18.87
C GLN A 316 19.71 -0.26 -20.02
N GLY A 317 18.59 0.45 -20.17
CA GLY A 317 17.63 0.19 -21.24
C GLY A 317 16.49 -0.77 -20.90
N PHE A 318 15.63 -1.00 -21.87
CA PHE A 318 14.24 -1.47 -21.64
C PHE A 318 14.18 -2.90 -21.10
N HIS A 319 15.07 -3.77 -21.56
CA HIS A 319 15.06 -5.20 -21.22
C HIS A 319 15.88 -5.55 -19.97
N THR A 320 16.50 -4.57 -19.33
CA THR A 320 17.50 -4.83 -18.29
C THR A 320 16.96 -4.77 -16.87
N ASN A 321 15.73 -4.28 -16.71
CA ASN A 321 15.03 -4.22 -15.44
C ASN A 321 13.64 -4.84 -15.58
N ARG A 322 13.23 -5.66 -14.61
CA ARG A 322 11.86 -6.18 -14.52
C ARG A 322 11.12 -5.46 -13.42
N VAL A 323 9.87 -5.06 -13.68
CA VAL A 323 9.05 -4.31 -12.73
C VAL A 323 7.89 -5.17 -12.28
N PHE A 324 7.83 -5.54 -11.00
CA PHE A 324 6.72 -6.33 -10.45
C PHE A 324 5.83 -5.47 -9.58
N ALA A 325 4.55 -5.46 -9.90
CA ALA A 325 3.56 -4.67 -9.18
C ALA A 325 2.47 -5.56 -8.59
N ARG A 326 1.90 -5.11 -7.48
CA ARG A 326 0.67 -5.70 -6.94
C ARG A 326 -0.47 -5.41 -7.88
N SER A 327 -1.14 -6.44 -8.38
CA SER A 327 -2.29 -6.28 -9.28
C SER A 327 -3.40 -5.43 -8.67
N LEU A 328 -3.58 -5.47 -7.34
CA LEU A 328 -4.52 -4.62 -6.60
C LEU A 328 -4.22 -3.13 -6.74
N ALA A 329 -2.95 -2.72 -6.80
CA ALA A 329 -2.59 -1.33 -7.03
C ALA A 329 -2.81 -0.95 -8.50
N MET A 330 -2.40 -1.83 -9.42
CA MET A 330 -2.45 -1.61 -10.87
C MET A 330 -3.87 -1.46 -11.41
N VAL A 331 -4.79 -2.33 -10.96
CA VAL A 331 -6.17 -2.38 -11.48
C VAL A 331 -6.96 -1.11 -11.15
N GLN A 332 -6.51 -0.29 -10.20
CA GLN A 332 -7.28 0.88 -9.77
C GLN A 332 -7.28 2.03 -10.78
N GLY A 333 -6.22 2.15 -11.58
CA GLY A 333 -6.09 3.20 -12.59
C GLY A 333 -7.15 3.12 -13.69
N ASP A 334 -7.71 1.92 -13.91
CA ASP A 334 -8.70 1.68 -14.96
C ASP A 334 -10.16 1.93 -14.49
N TRP A 335 -10.35 2.39 -13.25
CA TRP A 335 -11.67 2.56 -12.66
C TRP A 335 -11.93 3.97 -12.18
N LEU A 336 -13.11 4.48 -12.51
CA LEU A 336 -13.55 5.81 -12.06
C LEU A 336 -13.53 5.91 -10.54
N PRO A 337 -13.05 7.04 -9.97
CA PRO A 337 -12.87 7.19 -8.53
C PRO A 337 -14.11 6.91 -7.67
N TRP A 338 -15.30 7.31 -8.14
CA TRP A 338 -16.55 7.15 -7.40
C TRP A 338 -16.95 5.68 -7.18
N THR A 339 -16.39 4.74 -7.95
CA THR A 339 -16.65 3.30 -7.79
C THR A 339 -15.90 2.68 -6.61
N ALA A 340 -14.89 3.39 -6.06
CA ALA A 340 -14.00 2.92 -5.00
C ALA A 340 -14.70 2.30 -3.76
N PRO A 341 -15.84 2.81 -3.26
CA PRO A 341 -16.52 2.22 -2.11
C PRO A 341 -16.88 0.74 -2.30
N VAL A 342 -17.11 0.32 -3.55
CA VAL A 342 -17.46 -1.06 -3.93
C VAL A 342 -16.28 -1.80 -4.54
N THR A 343 -15.51 -1.15 -5.40
CA THR A 343 -14.44 -1.81 -6.14
C THR A 343 -13.22 -2.09 -5.27
N GLN A 344 -12.91 -1.28 -4.24
CA GLN A 344 -11.75 -1.54 -3.40
C GLN A 344 -11.87 -2.83 -2.57
N PRO A 345 -12.97 -3.07 -1.83
CA PRO A 345 -13.17 -4.35 -1.15
C PRO A 345 -13.20 -5.52 -2.13
N TRP A 346 -13.83 -5.33 -3.29
CA TRP A 346 -13.88 -6.36 -4.35
C TRP A 346 -12.48 -6.76 -4.83
N PHE A 347 -11.63 -5.80 -5.17
CA PHE A 347 -10.27 -6.09 -5.62
C PHE A 347 -9.42 -6.71 -4.50
N MET A 348 -9.56 -6.25 -3.26
CA MET A 348 -8.91 -6.87 -2.09
C MET A 348 -9.28 -8.35 -1.97
N PHE A 349 -10.56 -8.69 -2.05
CA PHE A 349 -10.99 -10.09 -1.98
C PHE A 349 -10.52 -10.91 -3.17
N ARG A 350 -10.43 -10.33 -4.37
CA ARG A 350 -9.85 -11.01 -5.54
C ARG A 350 -8.34 -11.25 -5.41
N SER A 351 -7.59 -10.38 -4.74
CA SER A 351 -6.14 -10.52 -4.59
C SER A 351 -5.71 -11.49 -3.48
N LEU A 352 -6.65 -12.09 -2.74
CA LEU A 352 -6.32 -13.04 -1.68
C LEU A 352 -5.82 -14.37 -2.25
N SER A 353 -4.67 -14.81 -1.73
CA SER A 353 -4.19 -16.18 -1.81
C SER A 353 -5.10 -17.15 -1.03
N TRP A 354 -4.91 -18.45 -1.23
CA TRP A 354 -5.68 -19.48 -0.54
C TRP A 354 -5.46 -19.47 0.98
N SER A 355 -4.25 -19.22 1.45
CA SER A 355 -3.95 -19.16 2.89
C SER A 355 -4.64 -17.97 3.56
N GLU A 356 -4.63 -16.80 2.91
CA GLU A 356 -5.37 -15.62 3.38
C GLU A 356 -6.89 -15.87 3.37
N ARG A 357 -7.44 -16.49 2.31
CA ARG A 357 -8.87 -16.87 2.25
C ARG A 357 -9.25 -17.82 3.39
N ALA A 358 -8.44 -18.84 3.64
CA ALA A 358 -8.66 -19.78 4.73
C ALA A 358 -8.66 -19.06 6.10
N SER A 359 -7.74 -18.11 6.29
CA SER A 359 -7.72 -17.27 7.49
C SER A 359 -8.97 -16.40 7.63
N TRP A 360 -9.41 -15.74 6.55
CA TRP A 360 -10.67 -15.00 6.53
C TRP A 360 -11.87 -15.87 6.93
N LEU A 361 -12.01 -17.06 6.32
CA LEU A 361 -13.09 -18.00 6.65
C LEU A 361 -13.02 -18.43 8.12
N THR A 362 -11.81 -18.70 8.63
CA THR A 362 -11.58 -19.06 10.03
C THR A 362 -12.06 -17.94 10.97
N TRP A 363 -11.70 -16.69 10.72
CA TRP A 363 -12.15 -15.55 11.52
C TRP A 363 -13.66 -15.35 11.46
N VAL A 364 -14.29 -15.53 10.29
CA VAL A 364 -15.75 -15.48 10.17
C VAL A 364 -16.39 -16.56 11.05
N VAL A 365 -15.89 -17.79 11.02
CA VAL A 365 -16.40 -18.89 11.86
C VAL A 365 -16.19 -18.61 13.35
N VAL A 366 -14.99 -18.16 13.75
CA VAL A 366 -14.69 -17.81 15.15
C VAL A 366 -15.65 -16.74 15.68
N ILE A 367 -15.90 -15.69 14.89
CA ILE A 367 -16.85 -14.63 15.26
C ILE A 367 -18.29 -15.18 15.35
N LEU A 368 -18.70 -16.04 14.43
CA LEU A 368 -20.02 -16.67 14.45
C LEU A 368 -20.20 -17.55 15.69
N LEU A 369 -19.22 -18.41 16.00
CA LEU A 369 -19.23 -19.27 17.19
C LEU A 369 -19.27 -18.41 18.46
N TYR A 370 -18.45 -17.36 18.53
CA TYR A 370 -18.46 -16.41 19.66
C TYR A 370 -19.85 -15.76 19.85
N ARG A 371 -20.52 -15.37 18.77
CA ARG A 371 -21.86 -14.76 18.83
C ARG A 371 -22.99 -15.76 19.07
N ALA A 372 -22.79 -17.03 18.78
CA ALA A 372 -23.76 -18.09 18.98
C ALA A 372 -23.76 -18.64 20.42
N MET A 373 -22.67 -18.45 21.18
CA MET A 373 -22.60 -18.90 22.58
C MET A 373 -23.66 -18.19 23.46
N PRO A 374 -24.46 -18.93 24.25
CA PRO A 374 -25.48 -18.34 25.13
C PRO A 374 -24.85 -17.42 26.17
N ARG A 375 -25.40 -16.22 26.35
CA ARG A 375 -25.07 -15.37 27.50
C ARG A 375 -25.70 -15.99 28.76
N ARG A 376 -24.94 -16.10 29.86
CA ARG A 376 -25.52 -16.51 31.15
C ARG A 376 -26.48 -15.42 31.65
N GLN A 377 -27.57 -15.82 32.30
CA GLN A 377 -28.50 -14.89 32.96
C GLN A 377 -27.72 -13.98 33.92
N GLY A 378 -27.99 -12.67 33.85
CA GLY A 378 -27.36 -11.66 34.70
C GLY A 378 -26.10 -10.97 34.16
N GLN A 379 -25.54 -11.40 33.02
CA GLN A 379 -24.39 -10.71 32.41
C GLN A 379 -24.80 -9.62 31.42
N GLY A 380 -24.37 -8.38 31.68
CA GLY A 380 -24.50 -7.25 30.76
C GLY A 380 -23.75 -7.47 29.44
N ALA A 381 -24.09 -6.70 28.40
CA ALA A 381 -23.43 -6.79 27.10
C ALA A 381 -21.97 -6.28 27.19
N GLY A 382 -21.02 -7.16 27.48
CA GLY A 382 -19.58 -6.87 27.51
C GLY A 382 -18.80 -7.61 26.41
N ILE A 383 -17.58 -7.14 26.15
CA ILE A 383 -16.56 -7.86 25.36
C ILE A 383 -15.86 -8.83 26.32
N GLY A 384 -16.08 -10.13 26.15
CA GLY A 384 -15.08 -11.13 26.53
C GLY A 384 -15.44 -12.15 27.63
N ILE A 385 -15.01 -13.36 27.32
CA ILE A 385 -14.81 -14.56 28.15
C ILE A 385 -13.80 -14.35 29.31
N LEU A 386 -13.21 -13.16 29.46
CA LEU A 386 -12.31 -12.79 30.56
C LEU A 386 -13.04 -12.39 31.85
N ALA A 387 -14.36 -12.20 31.82
CA ALA A 387 -15.19 -12.09 33.01
C ALA A 387 -15.55 -13.46 33.63
N ARG A 388 -14.65 -14.45 33.52
CA ARG A 388 -14.72 -15.66 34.35
C ARG A 388 -14.28 -15.22 35.75
N SER A 389 -15.24 -14.97 36.63
CA SER A 389 -14.91 -14.89 38.06
C SER A 389 -14.20 -16.20 38.44
N LEU A 390 -12.96 -16.07 38.88
CA LEU A 390 -12.30 -17.10 39.69
C LEU A 390 -12.98 -17.09 41.06
N GLY A 391 -14.25 -17.51 41.11
CA GLY A 391 -15.03 -17.61 42.33
C GLY A 391 -14.69 -18.89 43.07
N ARG A 392 -13.84 -18.78 44.09
CA ARG A 392 -13.74 -19.77 45.16
C ARG A 392 -15.11 -19.81 45.85
N ARG A 393 -15.82 -20.95 45.73
CA ARG A 393 -17.09 -21.19 46.45
C ARG A 393 -16.81 -21.23 47.96
N SER A 394 -17.37 -20.31 48.73
CA SER A 394 -17.61 -20.48 50.17
C SER A 394 -19.04 -21.00 50.37
N ARG A 395 -19.17 -21.97 51.29
CA ARG A 395 -20.37 -22.78 51.62
C ARG A 395 -21.56 -21.96 52.15
N PRO A 396 -22.79 -22.51 52.11
CA PRO A 396 -23.93 -21.94 52.81
C PRO A 396 -23.82 -22.17 54.33
N GLU A 397 -24.15 -21.15 55.12
CA GLU A 397 -24.37 -21.26 56.58
C GLU A 397 -25.64 -22.07 56.89
N PRO A 398 -25.70 -22.76 58.04
CA PRO A 398 -26.90 -23.43 58.51
C PRO A 398 -27.86 -22.43 59.19
N VAL A 399 -29.14 -22.57 58.86
CA VAL A 399 -30.29 -21.90 59.46
C VAL A 399 -30.42 -22.33 60.93
N ALA A 400 -30.53 -21.37 61.84
CA ALA A 400 -30.89 -21.62 63.24
C ALA A 400 -32.42 -21.49 63.42
N ASP A 401 -32.95 -22.46 64.15
CA ASP A 401 -34.36 -22.75 64.42
C ASP A 401 -35.03 -21.74 65.36
N GLU A 402 -36.36 -21.67 65.26
CA GLU A 402 -37.30 -20.82 66.00
C GLU A 402 -37.25 -21.06 67.54
N THR A 403 -37.47 -20.09 68.43
CA THR A 403 -38.80 -19.61 68.87
C THR A 403 -38.67 -18.57 70.02
N PRO A 404 -39.68 -17.70 70.25
CA PRO A 404 -39.71 -16.66 71.29
C PRO A 404 -40.66 -16.99 72.48
N PRO A 405 -40.65 -16.20 73.57
CA PRO A 405 -41.84 -15.92 74.36
C PRO A 405 -42.55 -14.62 73.92
#